data_AF-A0A4V5PS09-F1
#
_entry.id   AF-A0A4V5PS09-F1
#
_cell.length_a   1.000
_cell.length_b   1.000
_cell.length_c   1.000
_cell.angle_alpha   90.00
_cell.angle_beta   90.00
_cell.angle_gamma   90.00
#
_symmetry.space_group_name_H-M   'P 1'
#
loop_
_entity.id
_entity.type
_entity.pdbx_description
1 polymer ?
#
loop_
_entity_poly.entity_id
_entity_poly.type
_entity_poly.pdbx_seq_one_letter_code
_entity_poly.pdbx_strand_id
1 'polypeptide(L)'
;MRDRVPEEHPPPGHHANEPRLPRGPALRRGTRAAAAHRARNTKTTPLMRSRCAPPPWYPRRRAMHPTFLARLADPSIKTVLLCGCGGGFDFLQGATLLPELERLGKRVILGSYSFGQPERIDDAAVVYTAETGAVVKQVLAHSSPPPDYGPEVHLASFLDQERPKSAPHFVYAYYARSFTVPALRAFYAELVQRHEVDAVILVDGGSDSLMRGDEEGLGDPIEDAVSVGAVASLEGVKLKLLCSIGLGADRFNGVSDAASLRAIAELTKAGGFLGAVSLEPTSPGFDFYKRCIELRIPNPRRHAFRRHVGTRSDGTWARVPTARGHRFRCDMATRSQRTHPSADPAVCRRVRRQTLRGDGA
;
A
#
# COMPACT_ATOMS: atom_id res chain seq x y z
N MET A 1 -28.90 -21.84 45.76
CA MET A 1 -30.35 -22.09 45.62
C MET A 1 -30.99 -20.71 45.46
N ARG A 2 -31.90 -20.54 44.50
CA ARG A 2 -32.44 -19.23 44.03
C ARG A 2 -31.41 -18.32 43.34
N ASP A 3 -31.77 -17.50 42.35
CA ASP A 3 -32.91 -17.61 41.40
C ASP A 3 -32.48 -17.00 40.03
N ARG A 4 -33.20 -17.34 38.95
CA ARG A 4 -32.97 -16.78 37.60
C ARG A 4 -34.00 -15.69 37.29
N VAL A 5 -33.57 -14.63 36.62
CA VAL A 5 -34.45 -13.64 35.97
C VAL A 5 -34.50 -13.96 34.46
N PRO A 6 -35.67 -13.97 33.81
CA PRO A 6 -35.80 -14.14 32.36
C PRO A 6 -35.68 -12.82 31.60
N GLU A 7 -35.22 -12.88 30.35
CA GLU A 7 -35.38 -11.79 29.37
C GLU A 7 -36.64 -12.05 28.53
N GLU A 8 -37.42 -11.01 28.23
CA GLU A 8 -38.57 -11.07 27.32
C GLU A 8 -38.25 -10.34 25.99
N HIS A 9 -38.57 -10.97 24.86
CA HIS A 9 -38.43 -10.36 23.53
C HIS A 9 -39.73 -9.65 23.10
N PRO A 10 -39.67 -8.39 22.61
CA PRO A 10 -40.80 -7.75 21.96
C PRO A 10 -41.06 -8.30 20.54
N PRO A 11 -42.32 -8.29 20.05
CA PRO A 11 -42.71 -8.86 18.75
C PRO A 11 -42.37 -7.97 17.54
N PRO A 12 -42.35 -8.53 16.30
CA PRO A 12 -41.98 -7.81 15.09
C PRO A 12 -43.03 -6.79 14.61
N GLY A 13 -42.55 -5.61 14.20
CA GLY A 13 -43.38 -4.54 13.62
C GLY A 13 -43.75 -4.76 12.14
N HIS A 14 -44.89 -4.21 11.72
CA HIS A 14 -45.46 -4.41 10.39
C HIS A 14 -44.78 -3.63 9.26
N HIS A 15 -44.82 -4.18 8.03
CA HIS A 15 -44.44 -3.49 6.81
C HIS A 15 -45.32 -2.24 6.54
N ALA A 16 -44.67 -1.11 6.25
CA ALA A 16 -45.31 0.06 5.64
C ALA A 16 -45.15 0.03 4.10
N ASN A 17 -46.13 0.55 3.36
CA ASN A 17 -46.12 0.55 1.90
C ASN A 17 -45.28 1.71 1.33
N GLU A 18 -44.42 1.42 0.34
CA GLU A 18 -43.82 2.45 -0.51
C GLU A 18 -44.83 2.95 -1.58
N PRO A 19 -44.89 4.27 -1.87
CA PRO A 19 -45.73 4.81 -2.93
C PRO A 19 -45.11 4.58 -4.32
N ARG A 20 -45.89 3.99 -5.24
CA ARG A 20 -45.43 3.71 -6.61
C ARG A 20 -45.33 4.97 -7.46
N LEU A 21 -44.16 5.19 -8.08
CA LEU A 21 -43.97 6.24 -9.09
C LEU A 21 -44.82 5.99 -10.36
N PRO A 22 -45.36 7.04 -11.01
CA PRO A 22 -46.19 6.92 -12.20
C PRO A 22 -45.35 6.52 -13.44
N ARG A 23 -45.92 5.66 -14.29
CA ARG A 23 -45.30 5.23 -15.55
C ARG A 23 -45.55 6.25 -16.67
N GLY A 24 -44.50 6.66 -17.38
CA GLY A 24 -44.61 7.51 -18.58
C GLY A 24 -45.29 6.80 -19.76
N PRO A 25 -45.85 7.55 -20.73
CA PRO A 25 -46.59 7.01 -21.87
C PRO A 25 -45.68 6.29 -22.88
N ALA A 26 -46.23 5.26 -23.54
CA ALA A 26 -45.48 4.37 -24.42
C ALA A 26 -45.21 4.94 -25.83
N LEU A 27 -44.05 4.61 -26.40
CA LEU A 27 -43.73 4.90 -27.81
C LEU A 27 -44.66 4.11 -28.74
N ARG A 28 -45.33 4.80 -29.68
CA ARG A 28 -45.93 4.17 -30.86
C ARG A 28 -44.86 3.95 -31.95
N ARG A 29 -44.92 2.80 -32.61
CA ARG A 29 -44.12 2.52 -33.82
C ARG A 29 -44.73 3.27 -35.03
N GLY A 30 -43.88 3.89 -35.85
CA GLY A 30 -44.21 4.43 -37.17
C GLY A 30 -43.42 3.70 -38.26
N THR A 31 -44.00 3.57 -39.46
CA THR A 31 -43.49 2.71 -40.55
C THR A 31 -42.46 3.40 -41.46
N ARG A 32 -41.77 2.58 -42.28
CA ARG A 32 -40.85 3.00 -43.34
C ARG A 32 -41.54 3.92 -44.37
N ALA A 33 -40.80 4.89 -44.87
CA ALA A 33 -40.90 5.36 -46.26
C ALA A 33 -39.51 5.77 -46.76
N ALA A 34 -39.22 5.54 -48.04
CA ALA A 34 -38.00 6.02 -48.71
C ALA A 34 -38.41 6.93 -49.86
N ALA A 35 -37.72 8.07 -50.03
CA ALA A 35 -37.95 9.00 -51.13
C ALA A 35 -36.63 9.67 -51.54
N ALA A 36 -36.48 9.89 -52.85
CA ALA A 36 -35.20 10.21 -53.48
C ALA A 36 -34.77 11.69 -53.37
N HIS A 37 -33.50 11.91 -53.74
CA HIS A 37 -32.90 13.16 -54.24
C HIS A 37 -33.78 14.42 -54.29
N ARG A 38 -33.36 15.46 -53.55
CA ARG A 38 -33.23 16.81 -54.12
C ARG A 38 -31.93 17.46 -53.68
N ALA A 39 -31.04 17.72 -54.63
CA ALA A 39 -29.88 18.56 -54.38
C ALA A 39 -30.35 19.98 -54.00
N ARG A 40 -29.82 20.52 -52.90
CA ARG A 40 -29.94 21.94 -52.59
C ARG A 40 -28.57 22.50 -52.22
N ASN A 41 -28.14 23.47 -53.02
CA ASN A 41 -26.85 24.14 -52.90
C ASN A 41 -26.95 25.18 -51.77
N THR A 42 -26.41 24.88 -50.60
CA THR A 42 -26.37 25.80 -49.46
C THR A 42 -24.92 26.05 -49.00
N LYS A 43 -24.46 27.27 -49.31
CA LYS A 43 -23.23 27.94 -48.90
C LYS A 43 -22.54 27.32 -47.67
N THR A 44 -21.26 27.00 -47.81
CA THR A 44 -20.37 26.56 -46.74
C THR A 44 -20.15 27.67 -45.71
N THR A 45 -20.92 27.66 -44.63
CA THR A 45 -20.61 28.42 -43.42
C THR A 45 -19.28 27.91 -42.85
N PRO A 46 -18.24 28.75 -42.67
CA PRO A 46 -17.02 28.30 -42.02
C PRO A 46 -17.32 27.98 -40.56
N LEU A 47 -17.09 26.73 -40.13
CA LEU A 47 -17.10 26.41 -38.70
C LEU A 47 -16.01 27.23 -38.02
N MET A 48 -16.42 28.23 -37.23
CA MET A 48 -15.55 28.84 -36.23
C MET A 48 -15.18 27.75 -35.22
N ARG A 49 -14.04 27.08 -35.47
CA ARG A 49 -13.36 26.32 -34.44
C ARG A 49 -12.88 27.32 -33.40
N SER A 50 -13.69 27.55 -32.37
CA SER A 50 -13.28 28.20 -31.14
C SER A 50 -12.15 27.40 -30.52
N ARG A 51 -10.92 27.73 -30.91
CA ARG A 51 -9.73 27.37 -30.15
C ARG A 51 -9.83 28.12 -28.83
N CYS A 52 -10.49 27.51 -27.85
CA CYS A 52 -10.40 27.91 -26.46
C CYS A 52 -8.93 27.80 -26.06
N ALA A 53 -8.20 28.91 -26.19
CA ALA A 53 -6.89 29.03 -25.60
C ALA A 53 -7.06 28.80 -24.09
N PRO A 54 -6.26 27.92 -23.46
CA PRO A 54 -6.34 27.76 -22.02
C PRO A 54 -6.04 29.12 -21.35
N PRO A 55 -6.68 29.43 -20.21
CA PRO A 55 -6.53 30.73 -19.56
C PRO A 55 -5.06 31.01 -19.21
N PRO A 56 -4.64 32.29 -19.11
CA PRO A 56 -3.22 32.67 -19.07
C PRO A 56 -2.45 32.15 -17.85
N TRP A 57 -3.12 31.67 -16.81
CA TRP A 57 -2.51 30.99 -15.66
C TRP A 57 -2.18 29.51 -15.91
N TYR A 58 -2.65 28.91 -17.01
CA TYR A 58 -2.38 27.50 -17.33
C TYR A 58 -0.91 27.36 -17.77
N PRO A 59 -0.04 26.67 -17.02
CA PRO A 59 1.36 26.59 -17.39
C PRO A 59 1.52 25.91 -18.74
N ARG A 60 2.49 26.35 -19.55
CA ARG A 60 2.91 25.61 -20.76
C ARG A 60 3.52 24.28 -20.33
N ARG A 61 2.67 23.26 -20.12
CA ARG A 61 3.06 21.92 -19.66
C ARG A 61 4.18 21.39 -20.54
N ARG A 62 5.38 21.24 -19.98
CA ARG A 62 6.47 20.50 -20.63
C ARG A 62 5.96 19.08 -20.86
N ALA A 63 5.90 18.65 -22.12
CA ALA A 63 4.96 17.62 -22.57
C ALA A 63 5.13 16.22 -21.94
N MET A 64 6.23 15.97 -21.22
CA MET A 64 6.51 14.71 -20.53
C MET A 64 6.96 14.91 -19.06
N HIS A 65 6.57 16.01 -18.41
CA HIS A 65 6.83 16.21 -16.98
C HIS A 65 5.59 15.84 -16.14
N PRO A 66 5.68 14.89 -15.19
CA PRO A 66 4.58 14.49 -14.32
C PRO A 66 3.98 15.66 -13.52
N THR A 67 2.68 15.59 -13.23
CA THR A 67 2.00 16.63 -12.47
C THR A 67 2.41 16.61 -10.99
N PHE A 68 2.79 15.46 -10.42
CA PHE A 68 3.28 15.41 -9.03
C PHE A 68 4.63 16.13 -8.86
N LEU A 69 5.61 15.88 -9.75
CA LEU A 69 6.88 16.61 -9.76
C LEU A 69 6.67 18.11 -10.01
N ALA A 70 5.79 18.48 -10.93
CA ALA A 70 5.46 19.88 -11.20
C ALA A 70 4.87 20.60 -9.96
N ARG A 71 4.09 19.91 -9.13
CA ARG A 71 3.55 20.45 -7.87
C ARG A 71 4.59 20.49 -6.75
N LEU A 72 5.45 19.48 -6.65
CA LEU A 72 6.56 19.48 -5.69
C LEU A 72 7.59 20.57 -6.00
N ALA A 73 7.81 20.87 -7.28
CA ALA A 73 8.74 21.93 -7.71
C ALA A 73 8.24 23.36 -7.42
N ASP A 74 7.01 23.54 -6.95
CA ASP A 74 6.44 24.85 -6.63
C ASP A 74 7.25 25.57 -5.52
N PRO A 75 7.64 26.84 -5.67
CA PRO A 75 8.41 27.60 -4.66
C PRO A 75 7.66 27.84 -3.34
N SER A 76 6.33 27.72 -3.32
CA SER A 76 5.53 27.84 -2.10
C SER A 76 5.56 26.57 -1.23
N ILE A 77 6.08 25.46 -1.76
CA ILE A 77 6.44 24.26 -1.00
C ILE A 77 7.91 24.37 -0.57
N LYS A 78 8.18 24.37 0.74
CA LYS A 78 9.54 24.45 1.32
C LYS A 78 9.82 23.24 2.21
N THR A 79 8.88 22.87 3.07
CA THR A 79 9.00 21.71 3.96
C THR A 79 8.08 20.58 3.51
N VAL A 80 8.63 19.37 3.42
CA VAL A 80 7.91 18.14 3.04
C VAL A 80 7.97 17.14 4.19
N LEU A 81 6.82 16.69 4.68
CA LEU A 81 6.71 15.51 5.52
C LEU A 81 6.65 14.28 4.63
N LEU A 82 7.59 13.36 4.83
CA LEU A 82 7.77 12.14 4.05
C LEU A 82 7.62 10.94 5.00
N CYS A 83 6.54 10.20 4.85
CA CYS A 83 6.18 9.07 5.70
C CYS A 83 5.97 7.79 4.88
N GLY A 84 6.12 6.63 5.53
CA GLY A 84 5.48 5.40 5.04
C GLY A 84 3.95 5.57 5.00
N CYS A 85 3.31 4.96 4.00
CA CYS A 85 1.86 4.81 3.92
C CYS A 85 1.46 3.59 4.73
N GLY A 86 2.00 2.44 4.37
CA GLY A 86 1.88 1.20 5.12
C GLY A 86 2.84 1.11 6.29
N GLY A 87 2.70 0.03 7.03
CA GLY A 87 3.55 -0.26 8.17
C GLY A 87 4.92 -0.82 7.78
N GLY A 88 5.94 -0.56 8.60
CA GLY A 88 7.18 -1.31 8.57
C GLY A 88 8.34 -0.60 7.88
N PHE A 89 8.57 -0.90 6.59
CA PHE A 89 9.77 -0.47 5.86
C PHE A 89 9.50 0.56 4.75
N ASP A 90 8.25 0.92 4.50
CA ASP A 90 7.81 1.81 3.43
C ASP A 90 8.50 3.18 3.42
N PHE A 91 8.72 3.74 4.61
CA PHE A 91 9.45 5.01 4.76
C PHE A 91 10.91 4.93 4.22
N LEU A 92 11.54 3.75 4.20
CA LEU A 92 12.85 3.56 3.57
C LEU A 92 12.75 3.69 2.05
N GLN A 93 11.66 3.23 1.43
CA GLN A 93 11.45 3.43 -0.01
C GLN A 93 11.29 4.93 -0.34
N GLY A 94 10.85 5.74 0.63
CA GLY A 94 10.89 7.20 0.56
C GLY A 94 12.29 7.79 0.34
N ALA A 95 13.37 7.06 0.68
CA ALA A 95 14.73 7.49 0.37
C ALA A 95 14.98 7.62 -1.14
N THR A 96 14.19 6.94 -1.99
CA THR A 96 14.25 7.13 -3.46
C THR A 96 13.89 8.56 -3.90
N LEU A 97 13.10 9.28 -3.10
CA LEU A 97 12.68 10.66 -3.39
C LEU A 97 13.65 11.70 -2.81
N LEU A 98 14.47 11.34 -1.81
CA LEU A 98 15.32 12.30 -1.09
C LEU A 98 16.26 13.10 -2.01
N PRO A 99 17.02 12.51 -2.96
CA PRO A 99 17.90 13.28 -3.84
C PRO A 99 17.16 14.28 -4.74
N GLU A 100 15.92 14.00 -5.14
CA GLU A 100 15.11 14.93 -5.95
C GLU A 100 14.48 16.04 -5.09
N LEU A 101 14.08 15.72 -3.85
CA LEU A 101 13.62 16.72 -2.87
C LEU A 101 14.75 17.68 -2.47
N GLU A 102 15.97 17.16 -2.26
CA GLU A 102 17.20 17.95 -2.09
C GLU A 102 17.46 18.85 -3.31
N ARG A 103 17.41 18.30 -4.52
CA ARG A 103 17.61 19.04 -5.79
C ARG A 103 16.54 20.10 -6.05
N LEU A 104 15.34 19.95 -5.46
CA LEU A 104 14.25 20.94 -5.47
C LEU A 104 14.33 21.93 -4.29
N GLY A 105 15.38 21.86 -3.46
CA GLY A 105 15.62 22.77 -2.34
C GLY A 105 14.65 22.58 -1.17
N LYS A 106 14.07 21.39 -1.01
CA LYS A 106 13.08 21.11 0.04
C LYS A 106 13.76 20.60 1.30
N ARG A 107 13.30 21.08 2.47
CA ARG A 107 13.61 20.45 3.76
C ARG A 107 12.67 19.27 3.95
N VAL A 108 13.20 18.10 4.30
CA VAL A 108 12.41 16.89 4.52
C VAL A 108 12.34 16.55 6.00
N ILE A 109 11.13 16.21 6.48
CA ILE A 109 10.86 15.63 7.79
C ILE A 109 10.47 14.17 7.57
N LEU A 110 11.07 13.24 8.32
CA LEU A 110 10.92 11.80 8.10
C LEU A 110 10.01 11.16 9.17
N GLY A 111 9.03 10.36 8.73
CA GLY A 111 8.17 9.55 9.58
C GLY A 111 8.22 8.06 9.25
N SER A 112 8.50 7.23 10.25
CA SER A 112 8.33 5.77 10.19
C SER A 112 7.03 5.39 10.88
N TYR A 113 6.04 5.04 10.07
CA TYR A 113 4.86 4.31 10.50
C TYR A 113 5.29 2.84 10.65
N SER A 114 5.69 2.47 11.86
CA SER A 114 6.57 1.33 12.08
C SER A 114 5.82 0.07 12.49
N PHE A 115 6.33 -1.10 12.11
CA PHE A 115 5.97 -2.37 12.77
C PHE A 115 6.83 -2.64 14.01
N GLY A 116 7.89 -1.85 14.24
CA GLY A 116 8.58 -1.79 15.52
C GLY A 116 7.79 -0.98 16.53
N GLN A 117 7.98 -1.31 17.82
CA GLN A 117 7.47 -0.55 18.96
C GLN A 117 8.52 0.51 19.35
N PRO A 118 8.28 1.82 19.13
CA PRO A 118 9.23 2.88 19.52
C PRO A 118 9.58 2.83 21.00
N GLU A 119 8.66 2.37 21.85
CA GLU A 119 8.86 2.11 23.27
C GLU A 119 10.17 1.35 23.53
N ARG A 120 10.47 0.33 22.69
CA ARG A 120 11.65 -0.55 22.78
C ARG A 120 12.94 0.04 22.17
N ILE A 121 12.90 1.26 21.60
CA ILE A 121 14.09 1.98 21.11
C ILE A 121 14.64 2.85 22.25
N ASP A 122 15.72 2.40 22.88
CA ASP A 122 16.45 3.15 23.90
C ASP A 122 17.22 4.33 23.27
N ASP A 123 17.71 5.26 24.10
CA ASP A 123 18.47 6.45 23.66
C ASP A 123 17.73 7.30 22.59
N ALA A 124 16.39 7.35 22.69
CA ALA A 124 15.49 8.12 21.83
C ALA A 124 14.40 8.82 22.67
N ALA A 125 14.14 10.10 22.42
CA ALA A 125 13.20 10.90 23.20
C ALA A 125 11.75 10.68 22.76
N VAL A 126 10.81 10.57 23.71
CA VAL A 126 9.36 10.66 23.42
C VAL A 126 9.01 12.13 23.15
N VAL A 127 8.35 12.40 22.03
CA VAL A 127 8.15 13.76 21.47
C VAL A 127 6.71 14.09 21.12
N TYR A 128 5.82 13.10 21.25
CA TYR A 128 4.37 13.21 21.20
C TYR A 128 3.78 11.92 21.83
N THR A 129 2.62 12.05 22.47
CA THR A 129 1.81 10.91 22.93
C THR A 129 0.36 11.20 22.56
N ALA A 130 -0.28 10.27 21.84
CA ALA A 130 -1.68 10.39 21.47
C ALA A 130 -2.62 10.16 22.66
N GLU A 131 -3.87 10.61 22.54
CA GLU A 131 -4.94 10.31 23.50
C GLU A 131 -5.19 8.80 23.69
N THR A 132 -4.84 7.98 22.70
CA THR A 132 -4.85 6.51 22.76
C THR A 132 -3.69 5.90 23.57
N GLY A 133 -2.79 6.72 24.10
CA GLY A 133 -1.54 6.30 24.74
C GLY A 133 -0.39 5.99 23.75
N ALA A 134 -0.63 6.06 22.44
CA ALA A 134 0.38 5.77 21.42
C ALA A 134 1.52 6.78 21.45
N VAL A 135 2.76 6.32 21.67
CA VAL A 135 3.94 7.20 21.71
C VAL A 135 4.58 7.39 20.34
N VAL A 136 5.19 8.55 20.15
CA VAL A 136 6.11 8.85 19.05
C VAL A 136 7.47 9.13 19.66
N LYS A 137 8.53 8.47 19.16
CA LYS A 137 9.91 8.83 19.50
C LYS A 137 10.62 9.57 18.36
N GLN A 138 11.48 10.52 18.70
CA GLN A 138 12.48 11.06 17.80
C GLN A 138 13.72 10.16 17.88
N VAL A 139 13.99 9.43 16.80
CA VAL A 139 15.03 8.42 16.72
C VAL A 139 16.21 8.96 15.93
N LEU A 140 17.42 8.85 16.48
CA LEU A 140 18.67 9.36 15.90
C LEU A 140 19.65 8.22 15.60
N ALA A 141 20.75 8.51 14.90
CA ALA A 141 21.78 7.51 14.58
C ALA A 141 22.40 6.84 15.82
N HIS A 142 22.51 7.57 16.93
CA HIS A 142 23.01 7.06 18.22
C HIS A 142 21.98 6.24 19.00
N SER A 143 20.71 6.26 18.61
CA SER A 143 19.65 5.55 19.35
C SER A 143 19.87 4.03 19.32
N SER A 144 19.31 3.32 20.30
CA SER A 144 19.58 1.91 20.59
C SER A 144 18.32 1.07 20.32
N PRO A 145 18.15 0.53 19.10
CA PRO A 145 16.95 -0.21 18.74
C PRO A 145 17.06 -1.68 19.17
N PRO A 146 15.93 -2.41 19.17
CA PRO A 146 15.92 -3.86 19.31
C PRO A 146 16.87 -4.58 18.33
N PRO A 147 17.50 -5.71 18.70
CA PRO A 147 18.41 -6.44 17.82
C PRO A 147 17.75 -6.97 16.54
N ASP A 148 16.43 -7.17 16.58
CA ASP A 148 15.56 -7.71 15.53
C ASP A 148 15.03 -6.64 14.57
N TYR A 149 14.81 -5.40 15.04
CA TYR A 149 14.10 -4.36 14.31
C TYR A 149 14.60 -2.95 14.69
N GLY A 150 15.00 -2.14 13.71
CA GLY A 150 15.41 -0.75 13.91
C GLY A 150 15.78 0.02 12.63
N PRO A 151 14.97 -0.03 11.55
CA PRO A 151 15.26 0.66 10.30
C PRO A 151 15.35 2.20 10.44
N GLU A 152 14.76 2.80 11.48
CA GLU A 152 14.76 4.24 11.73
C GLU A 152 16.15 4.74 12.15
N VAL A 153 16.78 4.02 13.09
CA VAL A 153 18.17 4.24 13.51
C VAL A 153 19.12 4.01 12.34
N HIS A 154 18.82 3.01 11.51
CA HIS A 154 19.59 2.69 10.31
C HIS A 154 19.55 3.82 9.28
N LEU A 155 18.36 4.35 8.97
CA LEU A 155 18.20 5.50 8.07
C LEU A 155 18.89 6.76 8.64
N ALA A 156 18.68 7.09 9.92
CA ALA A 156 19.36 8.23 10.54
C ALA A 156 20.89 8.10 10.47
N SER A 157 21.43 6.91 10.75
CA SER A 157 22.87 6.63 10.65
C SER A 157 23.40 6.67 9.21
N PHE A 158 22.61 6.27 8.21
CA PHE A 158 22.96 6.43 6.80
C PHE A 158 23.01 7.90 6.39
N LEU A 159 22.01 8.70 6.79
CA LEU A 159 21.93 10.13 6.48
C LEU A 159 23.07 10.93 7.13
N ASP A 160 23.45 10.62 8.37
CA ASP A 160 24.60 11.25 9.03
C ASP A 160 25.94 10.97 8.30
N GLN A 161 26.08 9.81 7.66
CA GLN A 161 27.26 9.45 6.85
C GLN A 161 27.24 10.07 5.45
N GLU A 162 26.08 10.09 4.79
CA GLU A 162 25.89 10.64 3.44
C GLU A 162 25.78 12.17 3.40
N ARG A 163 25.41 12.81 4.53
CA ARG A 163 25.14 14.25 4.65
C ARG A 163 25.70 14.85 5.96
N PRO A 164 26.98 14.67 6.31
CA PRO A 164 27.53 15.07 7.62
C PRO A 164 27.46 16.58 7.93
N LYS A 165 27.12 17.43 6.95
CA LYS A 165 26.88 18.88 7.14
C LYS A 165 25.48 19.24 7.67
N SER A 166 24.51 18.33 7.57
CA SER A 166 23.15 18.49 8.10
C SER A 166 22.82 17.51 9.23
N ALA A 167 23.81 16.74 9.68
CA ALA A 167 23.72 15.92 10.87
C ALA A 167 23.51 16.78 12.15
N PRO A 168 22.82 16.28 13.18
CA PRO A 168 22.23 14.95 13.27
C PRO A 168 20.85 14.86 12.58
N HIS A 169 20.67 13.81 11.77
CA HIS A 169 19.37 13.48 11.20
C HIS A 169 18.55 12.63 12.17
N PHE A 170 17.22 12.69 12.02
CA PHE A 170 16.29 11.93 12.84
C PHE A 170 15.07 11.47 12.05
N VAL A 171 14.39 10.45 12.59
CA VAL A 171 13.12 9.94 12.08
C VAL A 171 12.13 9.95 13.25
N TYR A 172 10.88 10.40 13.02
CA TYR A 172 9.80 10.17 13.96
C TYR A 172 9.31 8.72 13.83
N ALA A 173 9.52 7.90 14.85
CA ALA A 173 9.08 6.51 14.89
C ALA A 173 7.81 6.37 15.71
N TYR A 174 6.77 5.74 15.14
CA TYR A 174 5.46 5.56 15.75
C TYR A 174 4.84 4.21 15.34
N TYR A 175 4.44 3.38 16.29
CA TYR A 175 3.97 2.02 16.02
C TYR A 175 2.59 2.05 15.34
N ALA A 176 2.51 1.51 14.12
CA ALA A 176 1.36 1.72 13.24
C ALA A 176 0.03 1.29 13.86
N ARG A 177 0.02 0.12 14.51
CA ARG A 177 -1.19 -0.50 15.09
C ARG A 177 -1.70 0.18 16.38
N SER A 178 -1.04 1.22 16.88
CA SER A 178 -1.52 2.04 18.00
C SER A 178 -2.27 3.31 17.55
N PHE A 179 -2.32 3.60 16.26
CA PHE A 179 -2.95 4.81 15.71
C PHE A 179 -4.28 4.52 15.01
N THR A 180 -5.24 5.41 15.24
CA THR A 180 -6.49 5.52 14.48
C THR A 180 -6.42 6.74 13.57
N VAL A 181 -7.30 6.85 12.56
CA VAL A 181 -7.35 8.01 11.66
C VAL A 181 -7.37 9.36 12.41
N PRO A 182 -8.21 9.58 13.46
CA PRO A 182 -8.18 10.82 14.22
C PRO A 182 -6.86 11.08 14.95
N ALA A 183 -6.25 10.04 15.54
CA ALA A 183 -5.01 10.14 16.30
C ALA A 183 -3.79 10.42 15.40
N LEU A 184 -3.70 9.75 14.24
CA LEU A 184 -2.63 9.98 13.26
C LEU A 184 -2.76 11.35 12.61
N ARG A 185 -3.98 11.79 12.29
CA ARG A 185 -4.27 13.15 11.81
C ARG A 185 -3.88 14.21 12.85
N ALA A 186 -4.14 13.97 14.14
CA ALA A 186 -3.73 14.88 15.22
C ALA A 186 -2.19 14.96 15.34
N PHE A 187 -1.49 13.83 15.30
CA PHE A 187 -0.02 13.81 15.29
C PHE A 187 0.56 14.51 14.05
N TYR A 188 0.02 14.26 12.86
CA TYR A 188 0.46 14.96 11.65
C TYR A 188 0.14 16.46 11.69
N ALA A 189 -0.96 16.89 12.32
CA ALA A 189 -1.23 18.32 12.54
C ALA A 189 -0.21 18.99 13.49
N GLU A 190 0.23 18.28 14.53
CA GLU A 190 1.35 18.71 15.39
C GLU A 190 2.65 18.83 14.57
N LEU A 191 2.99 17.86 13.72
CA LEU A 191 4.15 17.97 12.82
C LEU A 191 4.03 19.14 11.83
N VAL A 192 2.83 19.40 11.29
CA VAL A 192 2.57 20.51 10.37
C VAL A 192 2.84 21.85 11.03
N GLN A 193 2.40 22.04 12.28
CA GLN A 193 2.68 23.25 13.05
C GLN A 193 4.15 23.34 13.45
N ARG A 194 4.69 22.28 14.06
CA ARG A 194 6.07 22.21 14.60
C ARG A 194 7.15 22.41 13.54
N HIS A 195 6.87 22.06 12.27
CA HIS A 195 7.84 22.14 11.17
C HIS A 195 7.40 22.99 9.99
N GLU A 196 6.30 23.76 10.05
CA GLU A 196 5.79 24.53 8.90
C GLU A 196 5.66 23.66 7.63
N VAL A 197 4.99 22.50 7.73
CA VAL A 197 4.91 21.52 6.63
C VAL A 197 3.98 22.02 5.53
N ASP A 198 4.54 22.21 4.34
CA ASP A 198 3.78 22.63 3.16
C ASP A 198 3.15 21.45 2.40
N ALA A 199 3.81 20.29 2.42
CA ALA A 199 3.38 19.10 1.70
C ALA A 199 3.57 17.82 2.51
N VAL A 200 2.63 16.86 2.37
CA VAL A 200 2.78 15.50 2.87
C VAL A 200 2.89 14.53 1.70
N ILE A 201 3.86 13.63 1.77
CA ILE A 201 4.03 12.48 0.88
C ILE A 201 3.91 11.21 1.74
N LEU A 202 2.87 10.43 1.47
CA LEU A 202 2.80 9.03 1.87
C LEU A 202 3.50 8.19 0.80
N VAL A 203 4.38 7.28 1.22
CA VAL A 203 5.10 6.36 0.35
C VAL A 203 4.60 4.96 0.61
N ASP A 204 3.98 4.35 -0.39
CA ASP A 204 3.55 2.96 -0.38
C ASP A 204 4.67 2.12 -1.02
N GLY A 205 5.14 1.12 -0.27
CA GLY A 205 6.22 0.22 -0.68
C GLY A 205 5.83 -0.77 -1.78
N GLY A 206 4.54 -0.88 -2.08
CA GLY A 206 3.93 -1.69 -3.10
C GLY A 206 2.87 -0.89 -3.88
N SER A 207 1.60 -1.27 -3.74
CA SER A 207 0.43 -0.71 -4.41
C SER A 207 -0.92 -1.00 -3.70
N ASP A 208 -0.91 -1.62 -2.51
CA ASP A 208 -2.13 -2.03 -1.81
C ASP A 208 -2.89 -0.86 -1.15
N SER A 209 -2.19 0.26 -0.90
CA SER A 209 -2.78 1.57 -0.58
C SER A 209 -3.79 2.12 -1.62
N LEU A 210 -3.81 1.53 -2.82
CA LEU A 210 -4.73 1.87 -3.90
C LEU A 210 -6.02 1.02 -3.90
N MET A 211 -6.10 -0.03 -3.08
CA MET A 211 -7.24 -0.94 -3.06
C MET A 211 -8.48 -0.31 -2.44
N ARG A 212 -9.66 -0.69 -2.94
CA ARG A 212 -10.95 -0.16 -2.50
C ARG A 212 -11.59 -0.99 -1.39
N GLY A 213 -11.21 -2.27 -1.26
CA GLY A 213 -11.84 -3.24 -0.37
C GLY A 213 -12.91 -4.11 -1.05
N ASP A 214 -13.02 -4.07 -2.38
CA ASP A 214 -13.88 -4.97 -3.17
C ASP A 214 -13.09 -5.90 -4.12
N GLU A 215 -11.76 -5.92 -3.98
CA GLU A 215 -10.82 -6.82 -4.63
C GLU A 215 -10.71 -8.20 -3.95
N GLU A 216 -10.25 -9.22 -4.70
CA GLU A 216 -10.07 -10.60 -4.22
C GLU A 216 -8.97 -10.74 -3.14
N GLY A 217 -7.95 -9.90 -3.19
CA GLY A 217 -6.84 -9.85 -2.24
C GLY A 217 -6.37 -8.40 -2.08
N LEU A 218 -6.11 -8.01 -0.82
CA LEU A 218 -6.01 -6.61 -0.40
C LEU A 218 -4.65 -6.22 0.21
N GLY A 219 -3.69 -7.14 0.35
CA GLY A 219 -2.39 -6.85 0.96
C GLY A 219 -2.47 -6.71 2.49
N ASP A 220 -1.82 -5.70 3.04
CA ASP A 220 -1.85 -5.32 4.47
C ASP A 220 -2.61 -3.97 4.68
N PRO A 221 -3.86 -3.81 4.19
CA PRO A 221 -4.46 -2.52 3.83
C PRO A 221 -4.89 -1.63 5.01
N ILE A 222 -4.79 -2.11 6.25
CA ILE A 222 -5.35 -1.43 7.42
C ILE A 222 -4.50 -0.21 7.76
N GLU A 223 -3.18 -0.40 7.80
CA GLU A 223 -2.20 0.65 8.03
C GLU A 223 -2.32 1.75 6.95
N ASP A 224 -2.34 1.38 5.67
CA ASP A 224 -2.51 2.31 4.55
C ASP A 224 -3.83 3.08 4.58
N ALA A 225 -4.95 2.41 4.85
CA ALA A 225 -6.25 3.07 4.98
C ALA A 225 -6.25 4.09 6.13
N VAL A 226 -5.54 3.83 7.23
CA VAL A 226 -5.38 4.78 8.33
C VAL A 226 -4.49 5.96 7.91
N SER A 227 -3.36 5.72 7.23
CA SER A 227 -2.48 6.79 6.71
C SER A 227 -3.17 7.68 5.68
N VAL A 228 -3.81 7.09 4.68
CA VAL A 228 -4.56 7.80 3.63
C VAL A 228 -5.74 8.57 4.25
N GLY A 229 -6.50 7.97 5.17
CA GLY A 229 -7.59 8.65 5.86
C GLY A 229 -7.13 9.82 6.73
N ALA A 230 -6.00 9.68 7.42
CA ALA A 230 -5.41 10.73 8.24
C ALA A 230 -4.90 11.90 7.38
N VAL A 231 -4.19 11.63 6.29
CA VAL A 231 -3.70 12.69 5.37
C VAL A 231 -4.85 13.31 4.58
N ALA A 232 -5.86 12.55 4.16
CA ALA A 232 -7.05 13.09 3.51
C ALA A 232 -7.76 14.13 4.40
N SER A 233 -7.88 13.86 5.70
CA SER A 233 -8.51 14.74 6.70
C SER A 233 -7.57 15.77 7.36
N LEU A 234 -6.29 15.82 6.98
CA LEU A 234 -5.32 16.80 7.49
C LEU A 234 -5.52 18.19 6.86
N GLU A 235 -5.44 19.25 7.66
CA GLU A 235 -5.57 20.65 7.18
C GLU A 235 -4.22 21.38 7.20
N GLY A 236 -4.18 22.65 6.76
CA GLY A 236 -2.98 23.50 6.75
C GLY A 236 -1.96 23.21 5.63
N VAL A 237 -1.96 22.00 5.06
CA VAL A 237 -1.02 21.59 4.00
C VAL A 237 -1.49 21.95 2.59
N LYS A 238 -0.58 22.43 1.74
CA LYS A 238 -0.83 22.87 0.36
C LYS A 238 -0.88 21.71 -0.63
N LEU A 239 -0.16 20.62 -0.33
CA LEU A 239 -0.04 19.44 -1.19
C LEU A 239 -0.11 18.16 -0.39
N LYS A 240 -0.82 17.17 -0.92
CA LYS A 240 -0.91 15.80 -0.40
C LYS A 240 -0.62 14.86 -1.55
N LEU A 241 0.27 13.90 -1.36
CA LEU A 241 0.63 12.87 -2.33
C LEU A 241 0.60 11.48 -1.68
N LEU A 242 0.20 10.50 -2.49
CA LEU A 242 0.43 9.09 -2.26
C LEU A 242 1.33 8.60 -3.41
N CYS A 243 2.43 7.94 -3.06
CA CYS A 243 3.44 7.46 -3.98
C CYS A 243 3.64 5.95 -3.77
N SER A 244 2.88 5.14 -4.50
CA SER A 244 3.19 3.72 -4.75
C SER A 244 4.50 3.65 -5.55
N ILE A 245 5.54 3.09 -4.95
CA ILE A 245 6.88 2.95 -5.55
C ILE A 245 7.05 1.55 -6.15
N GLY A 246 6.59 0.53 -5.44
CA GLY A 246 6.77 -0.88 -5.79
C GLY A 246 5.57 -1.51 -6.49
N LEU A 247 4.97 -0.86 -7.50
CA LEU A 247 3.79 -1.41 -8.20
C LEU A 247 4.01 -2.87 -8.62
N GLY A 248 3.18 -3.77 -8.10
CA GLY A 248 3.32 -5.21 -8.30
C GLY A 248 4.34 -5.90 -7.38
N ALA A 249 4.67 -5.31 -6.21
CA ALA A 249 5.28 -6.03 -5.10
C ALA A 249 4.24 -6.89 -4.37
N ASP A 250 3.03 -6.37 -4.16
CA ASP A 250 1.99 -7.01 -3.34
C ASP A 250 1.31 -8.22 -3.98
N ARG A 251 1.70 -8.64 -5.19
CA ARG A 251 1.38 -9.98 -5.69
C ARG A 251 1.91 -11.10 -4.78
N PHE A 252 2.91 -10.80 -3.94
CA PHE A 252 3.37 -11.70 -2.86
C PHE A 252 2.50 -11.62 -1.60
N ASN A 253 1.69 -10.56 -1.45
CA ASN A 253 0.71 -10.33 -0.39
C ASN A 253 -0.75 -10.55 -0.87
N GLY A 254 -0.93 -11.10 -2.08
CA GLY A 254 -2.25 -11.45 -2.68
C GLY A 254 -2.91 -10.37 -3.55
N VAL A 255 -2.33 -9.19 -3.71
CA VAL A 255 -2.91 -8.11 -4.55
C VAL A 255 -2.67 -8.38 -6.02
N SER A 256 -3.67 -8.06 -6.85
CA SER A 256 -3.59 -8.22 -8.30
C SER A 256 -3.03 -6.97 -8.98
N ASP A 257 -1.98 -7.11 -9.79
CA ASP A 257 -1.49 -6.06 -10.70
C ASP A 257 -2.63 -5.47 -11.57
N ALA A 258 -3.60 -6.30 -11.96
CA ALA A 258 -4.77 -5.89 -12.75
C ALA A 258 -5.81 -5.11 -11.92
N ALA A 259 -5.85 -5.28 -10.60
CA ALA A 259 -6.63 -4.42 -9.71
C ALA A 259 -5.91 -3.08 -9.49
N SER A 260 -4.59 -3.09 -9.24
CA SER A 260 -3.79 -1.87 -9.11
C SER A 260 -3.87 -0.98 -10.36
N LEU A 261 -3.80 -1.57 -11.56
CA LEU A 261 -4.01 -0.85 -12.82
C LEU A 261 -5.44 -0.33 -13.00
N ARG A 262 -6.45 -1.02 -12.45
CA ARG A 262 -7.85 -0.54 -12.44
C ARG A 262 -8.01 0.66 -11.51
N ALA A 263 -7.47 0.59 -10.28
CA ALA A 263 -7.45 1.69 -9.34
C ALA A 263 -6.75 2.93 -9.93
N ILE A 264 -5.59 2.76 -10.58
CA ILE A 264 -4.90 3.84 -11.31
C ILE A 264 -5.77 4.43 -12.42
N ALA A 265 -6.51 3.61 -13.18
CA ALA A 265 -7.42 4.11 -14.22
C ALA A 265 -8.62 4.88 -13.66
N GLU A 266 -9.18 4.45 -12.52
CA GLU A 266 -10.28 5.13 -11.83
C GLU A 266 -9.81 6.44 -11.18
N LEU A 267 -8.65 6.44 -10.52
CA LEU A 267 -7.97 7.65 -10.03
C LEU A 267 -7.62 8.61 -11.18
N THR A 268 -7.25 8.11 -12.36
CA THR A 268 -7.03 8.93 -13.57
C THR A 268 -8.34 9.57 -14.04
N LYS A 269 -9.43 8.80 -14.09
CA LYS A 269 -10.77 9.30 -14.44
C LYS A 269 -11.30 10.34 -13.44
N ALA A 270 -10.96 10.21 -12.16
CA ALA A 270 -11.26 11.17 -11.10
C ALA A 270 -10.32 12.39 -11.06
N GLY A 271 -9.23 12.41 -11.86
CA GLY A 271 -8.21 13.47 -11.83
C GLY A 271 -7.25 13.40 -10.64
N GLY A 272 -7.30 12.32 -9.84
CA GLY A 272 -6.41 12.07 -8.71
C GLY A 272 -5.05 11.50 -9.11
N PHE A 273 -4.94 10.79 -10.24
CA PHE A 273 -3.63 10.31 -10.72
C PHE A 273 -2.80 11.48 -11.29
N LEU A 274 -1.65 11.76 -10.66
CA LEU A 274 -0.80 12.91 -11.00
C LEU A 274 0.38 12.55 -11.93
N GLY A 275 0.35 11.36 -12.54
CA GLY A 275 1.41 10.81 -13.38
C GLY A 275 2.43 9.97 -12.60
N ALA A 276 3.30 9.27 -13.32
CA ALA A 276 4.33 8.38 -12.79
C ALA A 276 5.68 8.60 -13.50
N VAL A 277 6.75 7.97 -12.99
CA VAL A 277 8.09 7.90 -13.60
C VAL A 277 8.66 6.50 -13.40
N SER A 278 9.57 6.06 -14.28
CA SER A 278 10.40 4.88 -14.02
C SER A 278 11.47 5.20 -12.98
N LEU A 279 11.64 4.34 -11.98
CA LEU A 279 12.76 4.38 -11.05
C LEU A 279 13.93 3.57 -11.63
N GLU A 280 14.66 4.17 -12.57
CA GLU A 280 15.76 3.48 -13.27
C GLU A 280 16.91 3.09 -12.33
N PRO A 281 17.62 1.95 -12.54
CA PRO A 281 18.73 1.50 -11.68
C PRO A 281 19.92 2.46 -11.61
N THR A 282 20.03 3.39 -12.57
CA THR A 282 21.05 4.45 -12.63
C THR A 282 20.54 5.81 -12.15
N SER A 283 19.29 5.90 -11.69
CA SER A 283 18.74 7.14 -11.13
C SER A 283 19.37 7.46 -9.77
N PRO A 284 19.63 8.74 -9.44
CA PRO A 284 20.17 9.12 -8.14
C PRO A 284 19.31 8.63 -6.96
N GLY A 285 17.99 8.59 -7.14
CA GLY A 285 17.04 8.06 -6.16
C GLY A 285 17.23 6.57 -5.88
N PHE A 286 17.31 5.74 -6.93
CA PHE A 286 17.52 4.31 -6.76
C PHE A 286 18.90 4.00 -6.15
N ASP A 287 19.95 4.66 -6.64
CA ASP A 287 21.32 4.48 -6.14
C ASP A 287 21.44 4.88 -4.65
N PHE A 288 20.82 6.00 -4.25
CA PHE A 288 20.78 6.43 -2.85
C PHE A 288 19.99 5.47 -1.95
N TYR A 289 18.80 5.02 -2.37
CA TYR A 289 18.03 4.00 -1.66
C TYR A 289 18.78 2.67 -1.56
N LYS A 290 19.44 2.24 -2.64
CA LYS A 290 20.27 1.03 -2.67
C LYS A 290 21.40 1.13 -1.65
N ARG A 291 22.17 2.22 -1.63
CA ARG A 291 23.21 2.42 -0.60
C ARG A 291 22.62 2.43 0.82
N CYS A 292 21.43 3.01 1.02
CA CYS A 292 20.74 2.97 2.30
C CYS A 292 20.52 1.52 2.77
N ILE A 293 19.95 0.65 1.93
CA ILE A 293 19.68 -0.75 2.32
C ILE A 293 20.91 -1.66 2.31
N GLU A 294 21.96 -1.31 1.57
CA GLU A 294 23.24 -2.05 1.54
C GLU A 294 24.22 -1.64 2.66
N LEU A 295 24.00 -0.51 3.35
CA LEU A 295 24.85 -0.01 4.43
C LEU A 295 25.11 -1.09 5.49
N ARG A 296 26.39 -1.38 5.72
CA ARG A 296 26.83 -2.26 6.82
C ARG A 296 27.30 -1.41 7.99
N ILE A 297 26.39 -1.10 8.91
CA ILE A 297 26.73 -0.41 10.17
C ILE A 297 27.75 -1.27 10.94
N PRO A 298 28.97 -0.79 11.25
CA PRO A 298 29.99 -1.58 11.95
C PRO A 298 29.70 -1.71 13.46
N ASN A 299 28.67 -2.48 13.82
CA ASN A 299 28.32 -2.78 15.21
C ASN A 299 27.99 -4.27 15.37
N PRO A 300 28.73 -5.04 16.18
CA PRO A 300 28.58 -6.50 16.28
C PRO A 300 27.24 -6.97 16.87
N ARG A 301 26.36 -6.06 17.31
CA ARG A 301 25.00 -6.38 17.78
C ARG A 301 23.89 -6.19 16.72
N ARG A 302 24.16 -5.58 15.55
CA ARG A 302 23.11 -5.08 14.62
C ARG A 302 22.95 -5.89 13.32
N HIS A 303 22.94 -7.22 13.38
CA HIS A 303 22.93 -8.09 12.18
C HIS A 303 21.56 -8.46 11.57
N ALA A 304 20.41 -8.10 12.17
CA ALA A 304 19.11 -8.60 11.70
C ALA A 304 18.53 -7.93 10.44
N PHE A 305 18.86 -6.65 10.17
CA PHE A 305 18.24 -5.82 9.12
C PHE A 305 18.13 -6.52 7.75
N ARG A 306 19.19 -7.22 7.33
CA ARG A 306 19.26 -7.89 6.03
C ARG A 306 18.31 -9.09 5.89
N ARG A 307 17.76 -9.65 6.99
CA ARG A 307 16.79 -10.76 6.91
C ARG A 307 15.40 -10.30 6.49
N HIS A 308 14.96 -9.11 6.90
CA HIS A 308 13.61 -8.61 6.61
C HIS A 308 13.55 -7.86 5.28
N VAL A 309 14.57 -7.05 4.95
CA VAL A 309 14.66 -6.40 3.64
C VAL A 309 15.05 -7.42 2.56
N GLY A 310 16.01 -8.31 2.86
CA GLY A 310 16.51 -9.30 1.91
C GLY A 310 15.46 -10.31 1.45
N THR A 311 14.55 -10.80 2.31
CA THR A 311 13.55 -11.81 1.88
C THR A 311 12.48 -11.29 0.92
N ARG A 312 12.30 -9.96 0.79
CA ARG A 312 11.49 -9.34 -0.29
C ARG A 312 12.33 -8.89 -1.51
N SER A 313 13.68 -8.91 -1.46
CA SER A 313 14.55 -8.38 -2.53
C SER A 313 15.63 -9.34 -3.08
N ASP A 314 15.97 -10.41 -2.37
CA ASP A 314 16.93 -11.44 -2.80
C ASP A 314 16.29 -12.33 -3.88
N GLY A 315 16.28 -11.80 -5.11
CA GLY A 315 15.85 -12.49 -6.33
C GLY A 315 16.77 -13.66 -6.69
N THR A 316 16.75 -14.72 -5.88
CA THR A 316 17.37 -16.02 -6.17
C THR A 316 16.54 -16.75 -7.24
N TRP A 317 16.63 -16.25 -8.48
CA TRP A 317 16.01 -16.81 -9.70
C TRP A 317 16.66 -18.14 -10.14
N ALA A 318 16.85 -19.08 -9.21
CA ALA A 318 17.09 -20.51 -9.45
C ALA A 318 17.10 -21.30 -8.12
N ARG A 319 16.52 -22.51 -8.15
CA ARG A 319 16.72 -23.61 -7.18
C ARG A 319 16.22 -23.36 -5.74
N VAL A 320 14.91 -23.57 -5.56
CA VAL A 320 14.35 -24.02 -4.27
C VAL A 320 15.07 -25.30 -3.81
N PRO A 321 15.65 -25.36 -2.60
CA PRO A 321 16.14 -26.60 -2.02
C PRO A 321 14.95 -27.47 -1.57
N THR A 322 14.75 -28.63 -2.20
CA THR A 322 13.67 -29.55 -1.82
C THR A 322 13.97 -30.25 -0.49
N ALA A 323 13.41 -29.72 0.60
CA ALA A 323 13.33 -30.42 1.87
C ALA A 323 12.63 -31.79 1.67
N ARG A 324 13.09 -32.81 2.40
CA ARG A 324 12.76 -34.21 2.08
C ARG A 324 11.32 -34.58 2.42
N GLY A 325 10.51 -34.71 1.39
CA GLY A 325 9.68 -35.90 1.17
C GLY A 325 8.48 -36.14 2.08
N HIS A 326 7.35 -35.53 1.73
CA HIS A 326 6.09 -36.28 1.64
C HIS A 326 5.47 -36.05 0.26
N ARG A 327 5.11 -37.12 -0.45
CA ARG A 327 4.55 -37.05 -1.81
C ARG A 327 3.03 -36.93 -1.75
N PHE A 328 2.50 -35.71 -1.79
CA PHE A 328 1.15 -35.48 -2.30
C PHE A 328 1.24 -35.16 -3.79
N ARG A 329 0.84 -36.10 -4.64
CA ARG A 329 0.46 -35.79 -6.02
C ARG A 329 -1.00 -35.36 -6.01
N CYS A 330 -1.28 -34.23 -6.67
CA CYS A 330 -2.62 -33.92 -7.15
C CYS A 330 -2.55 -33.86 -8.68
N ASP A 331 -2.59 -35.03 -9.32
CA ASP A 331 -2.60 -35.13 -10.78
C ASP A 331 -3.97 -34.64 -11.28
N MET A 332 -4.01 -33.51 -12.02
CA MET A 332 -5.25 -33.04 -12.64
C MET A 332 -5.69 -34.01 -13.75
N ALA A 333 -6.75 -34.78 -13.49
CA ALA A 333 -7.42 -35.61 -14.48
C ALA A 333 -8.94 -35.39 -14.44
N THR A 334 -9.47 -34.77 -15.50
CA THR A 334 -10.91 -34.65 -15.73
C THR A 334 -11.57 -36.03 -15.80
N ARG A 335 -12.69 -36.24 -15.10
CA ARG A 335 -13.60 -37.36 -15.42
C ARG A 335 -15.08 -37.03 -15.20
N SER A 336 -15.83 -37.10 -16.28
CA SER A 336 -17.29 -37.25 -16.25
C SER A 336 -17.68 -38.71 -16.06
N GLN A 337 -18.82 -38.92 -15.39
CA GLN A 337 -19.77 -40.05 -15.49
C GLN A 337 -19.27 -41.53 -15.47
N ARG A 338 -19.79 -42.30 -14.48
CA ARG A 338 -20.30 -43.71 -14.54
C ARG A 338 -19.32 -44.78 -15.10
N THR A 339 -19.01 -45.92 -14.45
CA THR A 339 -19.91 -46.97 -13.89
C THR A 339 -19.21 -47.89 -12.85
N HIS A 340 -19.95 -48.85 -12.29
CA HIS A 340 -19.54 -50.03 -11.48
C HIS A 340 -19.73 -51.34 -12.30
N PRO A 341 -19.39 -52.58 -11.83
CA PRO A 341 -18.51 -53.06 -10.71
C PRO A 341 -17.58 -54.26 -11.10
N SER A 342 -16.97 -54.92 -10.10
CA SER A 342 -16.35 -56.29 -10.11
C SER A 342 -14.97 -56.45 -10.79
N ALA A 343 -14.13 -57.47 -10.50
CA ALA A 343 -14.25 -58.66 -9.62
C ALA A 343 -12.88 -59.07 -8.99
N ASP A 344 -12.90 -59.99 -8.00
CA ASP A 344 -11.73 -60.73 -7.45
C ASP A 344 -11.49 -62.03 -8.27
N PRO A 345 -10.25 -62.53 -8.39
CA PRO A 345 -9.93 -63.76 -7.64
C PRO A 345 -8.48 -63.87 -7.13
N ALA A 346 -8.32 -64.33 -5.88
CA ALA A 346 -7.05 -64.74 -5.28
C ALA A 346 -6.44 -66.05 -5.87
N VAL A 347 -5.12 -66.26 -5.70
CA VAL A 347 -4.49 -67.54 -5.28
C VAL A 347 -2.98 -67.39 -5.02
N CYS A 348 -2.52 -67.71 -3.80
CA CYS A 348 -1.31 -68.51 -3.55
C CYS A 348 -1.32 -69.09 -2.12
N ARG A 349 -0.47 -70.09 -1.83
CA ARG A 349 -0.49 -71.00 -0.65
C ARG A 349 0.98 -71.31 -0.28
N ARG A 350 1.42 -71.74 0.92
CA ARG A 350 0.92 -72.58 2.05
C ARG A 350 1.85 -72.25 3.28
N VAL A 351 1.79 -72.72 4.54
CA VAL A 351 1.02 -73.74 5.30
C VAL A 351 1.07 -73.43 6.84
N ARG A 352 0.76 -74.44 7.69
CA ARG A 352 0.83 -74.60 9.17
C ARG A 352 2.22 -74.28 9.79
N ARG A 353 2.46 -74.06 11.11
CA ARG A 353 1.71 -74.17 12.42
C ARG A 353 2.45 -73.24 13.48
N GLN A 354 2.32 -73.21 14.83
CA GLN A 354 1.70 -74.05 15.89
C GLN A 354 1.31 -73.26 17.20
N THR A 355 1.52 -73.89 18.37
CA THR A 355 1.32 -73.58 19.82
C THR A 355 2.37 -72.60 20.39
N LEU A 356 2.19 -71.77 21.45
CA LEU A 356 1.36 -71.69 22.70
C LEU A 356 2.17 -71.95 24.00
N ARG A 357 1.93 -71.11 25.03
CA ARG A 357 2.55 -71.04 26.40
C ARG A 357 4.01 -70.53 26.42
N GLY A 358 4.50 -69.83 27.46
CA GLY A 358 3.91 -69.26 28.69
C GLY A 358 4.77 -68.06 29.16
N ASP A 359 4.25 -67.05 29.86
CA ASP A 359 4.02 -66.97 31.33
C ASP A 359 5.26 -66.47 32.13
N GLY A 360 5.07 -65.44 32.97
CA GLY A 360 6.06 -64.89 33.92
C GLY A 360 6.85 -63.67 33.40
N ALA A 361 6.96 -62.55 34.13
CA ALA A 361 6.35 -62.18 35.41
C ALA A 361 6.15 -60.65 35.49
#